data_AF-A0A8C5QT65-F1
#
_entry.id   AF-A0A8C5QT65-F1
#
_cell.length_a   1.000
_cell.length_b   1.000
_cell.length_c   1.000
_cell.angle_alpha   90.00
_cell.angle_beta   90.00
_cell.angle_gamma   90.00
#
_symmetry.space_group_name_H-M   'P 1'
#
loop_
_entity.id
_entity.type
_entity.pdbx_description
1 polymer ?
#
loop_
_entity_poly.entity_id
_entity_poly.type
_entity_poly.pdbx_seq_one_letter_code
_entity_poly.pdbx_strand_id
1 'polypeptide(L)'
;MAALLPETLFESSGQAPSPSKDFYQLTVNRNQVVLRWWKISLRSEFHDTKPGELKESHVDFVDDTTLHAQIGIIFGQKTLNYILNLCSGQYDFLERLPEPLLLYILTFLDLEDITQLGQVSHSFQKVCNSDNLWEHIVERSCDRVTPEMRALAMDIGWKQLFYTNKLQLQLQLRRMKKRQEERQNALESCDPPILLSM
;
A
#
# COMPACT_ATOMS: atom_id res chain seq x y z
N MET A 1 -23.03 5.99 4.80
CA MET A 1 -21.55 5.92 4.85
C MET A 1 -20.99 5.50 6.21
N ALA A 2 -21.73 5.67 7.33
CA ALA A 2 -21.27 5.30 8.69
C ALA A 2 -20.98 3.80 8.93
N ALA A 3 -21.45 2.89 8.07
CA ALA A 3 -21.28 1.45 8.25
C ALA A 3 -19.84 0.95 7.99
N LEU A 4 -19.01 1.73 7.27
CA LEU A 4 -17.66 1.33 6.88
C LEU A 4 -16.58 1.72 7.90
N LEU A 5 -16.89 2.66 8.79
CA LEU A 5 -15.91 3.12 9.77
C LEU A 5 -15.89 2.16 10.95
N PRO A 6 -14.74 1.65 11.41
CA PRO A 6 -14.65 0.94 12.70
C PRO A 6 -14.98 1.87 13.87
N GLU A 7 -15.16 1.32 15.07
CA GLU A 7 -15.38 2.13 16.29
C GLU A 7 -14.13 2.96 16.61
N THR A 8 -12.97 2.32 16.56
CA THR A 8 -11.65 2.95 16.71
C THR A 8 -11.09 3.27 15.33
N LEU A 9 -10.88 4.56 15.07
CA LEU A 9 -10.40 5.07 13.80
C LEU A 9 -8.88 5.13 13.73
N PHE A 10 -8.25 5.47 14.85
CA PHE A 10 -6.81 5.56 14.99
C PHE A 10 -6.39 5.18 16.41
N GLU A 11 -5.26 4.50 16.53
CA GLU A 11 -4.65 4.17 17.80
C GLU A 11 -3.13 4.26 17.69
N SER A 12 -2.50 4.90 18.66
CA SER A 12 -1.05 4.96 18.78
C SER A 12 -0.63 5.02 20.24
N SER A 13 0.59 4.55 20.51
CA SER A 13 1.20 4.62 21.83
C SER A 13 2.60 5.17 21.72
N GLY A 14 3.01 5.97 22.71
CA GLY A 14 4.30 6.65 22.69
C GLY A 14 4.79 6.98 24.10
N GLN A 15 6.08 7.22 24.22
CA GLN A 15 6.68 7.70 25.46
C GLN A 15 6.97 9.20 25.30
N ALA A 16 6.59 9.98 26.31
CA ALA A 16 6.89 11.40 26.31
C ALA A 16 8.41 11.64 26.36
N PRO A 17 8.90 12.74 25.76
CA PRO A 17 10.32 13.08 25.83
C PRO A 17 10.76 13.36 27.27
N SER A 18 12.07 13.34 27.49
CA SER A 18 12.66 13.76 28.78
C SER A 18 12.18 15.18 29.13
N PRO A 19 11.87 15.46 30.41
CA PRO A 19 12.20 14.66 31.59
C PRO A 19 11.12 13.68 32.06
N SER A 20 9.86 13.76 31.57
CA SER A 20 8.77 12.97 32.16
C SER A 20 8.94 11.47 31.88
N LYS A 21 9.21 11.11 30.61
CA LYS A 21 9.29 9.70 30.17
C LYS A 21 8.05 8.86 30.50
N ASP A 22 6.93 9.52 30.75
CA ASP A 22 5.65 8.87 31.00
C ASP A 22 5.14 8.21 29.71
N PHE A 23 4.35 7.15 29.86
CA PHE A 23 3.79 6.42 28.73
C PHE A 23 2.40 6.96 28.40
N TYR A 24 2.11 7.13 27.11
CA TYR A 24 0.85 7.66 26.61
C TYR A 24 0.24 6.72 25.57
N GLN A 25 -1.08 6.63 25.58
CA GLN A 25 -1.88 5.97 24.56
C GLN A 25 -2.91 6.96 24.04
N LEU A 26 -2.96 7.12 22.73
CA LEU A 26 -3.87 7.99 22.02
C LEU A 26 -4.81 7.14 21.17
N THR A 27 -6.11 7.30 21.40
CA THR A 27 -7.16 6.57 20.70
C THR A 27 -8.17 7.58 20.16
N VAL A 28 -8.43 7.53 18.85
CA VAL A 28 -9.48 8.32 18.21
C VAL A 28 -10.62 7.38 17.84
N ASN A 29 -11.77 7.60 18.44
CA ASN A 29 -13.00 6.91 18.11
C ASN A 29 -13.86 7.78 17.17
N ARG A 30 -15.00 7.24 16.72
CA ARG A 30 -15.92 7.97 15.81
C ARG A 30 -16.40 9.33 16.33
N ASN A 31 -16.48 9.52 17.64
CA ASN A 31 -17.10 10.73 18.24
C ASN A 31 -16.18 11.45 19.24
N GLN A 32 -15.07 10.83 19.64
CA GLN A 32 -14.24 11.33 20.72
C GLN A 32 -12.76 10.98 20.51
N VAL A 33 -11.90 11.83 21.06
CA VAL A 33 -10.46 11.60 21.21
C VAL A 33 -10.19 11.25 22.66
N VAL A 34 -9.42 10.19 22.89
CA VAL A 34 -9.08 9.69 24.21
C VAL A 34 -7.56 9.67 24.36
N LEU A 35 -7.03 10.41 25.33
CA LEU A 35 -5.62 10.36 25.72
C LEU A 35 -5.50 9.73 27.10
N ARG A 36 -4.78 8.61 27.18
CA ARG A 36 -4.45 7.94 28.45
C ARG A 36 -2.98 8.08 28.72
N TRP A 37 -2.63 8.17 30.01
CA TRP A 37 -1.23 8.21 30.41
C TRP A 37 -0.96 7.41 31.68
N TRP A 38 0.23 6.86 31.73
CA TRP A 38 0.77 6.10 32.85
C TRP A 38 2.04 6.79 33.31
N LYS A 39 2.05 7.15 34.59
CA LYS A 39 3.22 7.77 35.20
C LYS A 39 4.32 6.72 35.37
N ILE A 40 5.48 6.95 34.78
CA ILE A 40 6.63 6.05 34.87
C ILE A 40 7.65 6.66 35.81
N SER A 41 7.71 6.17 37.05
CA SER A 41 8.65 6.67 38.05
C SER A 41 9.27 5.55 38.88
N LEU A 42 10.55 5.71 39.24
CA LEU A 42 11.25 4.84 40.17
C LEU A 42 10.96 5.19 41.64
N ARG A 43 10.26 6.30 41.90
CA ARG A 43 9.93 6.74 43.26
C ARG A 43 8.73 5.96 43.78
N SER A 44 8.86 5.40 44.98
CA SER A 44 7.81 4.60 45.65
C SER A 44 6.50 5.36 45.82
N GLU A 45 6.55 6.68 45.99
CA GLU A 45 5.39 7.57 46.09
C GLU A 45 4.44 7.48 44.88
N PHE A 46 4.94 7.09 43.72
CA PHE A 46 4.14 6.99 42.50
C PHE A 46 3.76 5.56 42.12
N HIS A 47 4.14 4.56 42.93
CA HIS A 47 3.89 3.14 42.63
C HIS A 47 2.39 2.81 42.51
N ASP A 48 1.56 3.47 43.31
CA ASP A 48 0.11 3.22 43.33
C ASP A 48 -0.67 4.27 42.50
N THR A 49 0.03 5.08 41.69
CA THR A 49 -0.62 6.08 40.84
C THR A 49 -1.41 5.37 39.75
N LYS A 50 -2.71 5.60 39.72
CA LYS A 50 -3.57 5.06 38.67
C LYS A 50 -3.34 5.81 37.35
N PRO A 51 -3.58 5.15 36.20
CA PRO A 51 -3.51 5.81 34.90
C PRO A 51 -4.52 6.96 34.83
N GLY A 52 -4.09 8.06 34.22
CA GLY A 52 -4.98 9.17 33.89
C GLY A 52 -5.66 8.96 32.54
N GLU A 53 -6.83 9.55 32.38
CA GLU A 53 -7.59 9.54 31.13
C GLU A 53 -8.23 10.90 30.90
N LEU A 54 -8.04 11.44 29.69
CA LEU A 54 -8.75 12.59 29.17
C LEU A 54 -9.57 12.13 27.96
N LYS A 55 -10.83 12.54 27.91
CA LYS A 55 -11.77 12.27 26.82
C LYS A 55 -12.38 13.56 26.36
N GLU A 56 -12.29 13.84 25.07
CA GLU A 56 -12.87 15.03 24.46
C GLU A 56 -13.70 14.65 23.25
N SER A 57 -14.77 15.41 22.99
CA SER A 57 -15.49 15.27 21.73
C SER A 57 -14.63 15.79 20.58
N HIS A 58 -14.92 15.41 19.35
CA HIS A 58 -14.21 15.95 18.18
C HIS A 58 -14.32 17.48 18.07
N VAL A 59 -15.45 18.06 18.51
CA VAL A 59 -15.66 19.51 18.46
C VAL A 59 -14.76 20.20 19.49
N ASP A 60 -14.74 19.70 20.72
CA ASP A 60 -13.93 20.29 21.79
C ASP A 60 -12.43 20.15 21.49
N PHE A 61 -12.03 18.98 20.95
CA PHE A 61 -10.65 18.70 20.58
C PHE A 61 -10.11 19.71 19.57
N VAL A 62 -10.90 20.05 18.54
CA VAL A 62 -10.48 20.98 17.47
C VAL A 62 -10.11 22.36 18.02
N ASP A 63 -10.71 22.78 19.14
CA ASP A 63 -10.44 24.06 19.79
C ASP A 63 -9.34 23.96 20.88
N ASP A 64 -8.98 22.76 21.35
CA ASP A 64 -7.98 22.57 22.41
C ASP A 64 -6.53 22.60 21.90
N THR A 65 -6.00 23.81 21.80
CA THR A 65 -4.58 24.06 21.49
C THR A 65 -3.59 23.45 22.48
N THR A 66 -3.98 23.21 23.73
CA THR A 66 -3.09 22.66 24.77
C THR A 66 -2.89 21.16 24.57
N LEU A 67 -3.98 20.43 24.31
CA LEU A 67 -3.92 19.01 23.99
C LEU A 67 -3.24 18.77 22.64
N HIS A 68 -3.44 19.67 21.66
CA HIS A 68 -2.68 19.65 20.40
C HIS A 68 -1.18 19.74 20.63
N ALA A 69 -0.71 20.69 21.45
CA ALA A 69 0.70 20.82 21.76
C ALA A 69 1.25 19.55 22.41
N GLN A 70 0.51 18.95 23.34
CA GLN A 70 0.91 17.72 24.01
C GLN A 70 1.02 16.53 23.03
N ILE A 71 0.00 16.32 22.18
CA ILE A 71 0.01 15.26 21.17
C ILE A 71 1.14 15.49 20.14
N GLY A 72 1.34 16.73 19.71
CA GLY A 72 2.40 17.10 18.78
C GLY A 72 3.81 16.82 19.33
N ILE A 73 4.02 17.05 20.62
CA ILE A 73 5.29 16.75 21.31
C ILE A 73 5.52 15.24 21.44
N ILE A 74 4.48 14.46 21.79
CA ILE A 74 4.62 13.03 22.12
C ILE A 74 4.59 12.15 20.86
N PHE A 75 3.64 12.40 19.95
CA PHE A 75 3.36 11.57 18.77
C PHE A 75 3.81 12.21 17.45
N GLY A 76 4.25 13.47 17.48
CA GLY A 76 4.71 14.21 16.32
C GLY A 76 3.62 14.97 15.57
N GLN A 77 4.02 16.01 14.84
CA GLN A 77 3.12 16.90 14.12
C GLN A 77 2.30 16.20 13.03
N LYS A 78 2.87 15.19 12.36
CA LYS A 78 2.16 14.43 11.32
C LYS A 78 0.95 13.70 11.88
N THR A 79 1.12 13.09 13.06
CA THR A 79 0.04 12.38 13.76
C THR A 79 -1.04 13.36 14.21
N LEU A 80 -0.66 14.51 14.76
CA LEU A 80 -1.61 15.55 15.14
C LEU A 80 -2.46 16.02 13.94
N ASN A 81 -1.82 16.36 12.82
CA ASN A 81 -2.52 16.79 11.62
C ASN A 81 -3.48 15.71 11.10
N TYR A 82 -3.06 14.44 11.15
CA TYR A 82 -3.91 13.31 10.78
C TYR A 82 -5.17 13.24 11.66
N ILE A 83 -5.01 13.36 12.98
CA ILE A 83 -6.12 13.31 13.93
C ILE A 83 -7.07 14.51 13.77
N LEU A 84 -6.53 15.71 13.51
CA LEU A 84 -7.33 16.90 13.20
C LEU A 84 -8.18 16.70 11.96
N ASN A 85 -7.61 16.12 10.90
CA ASN A 85 -8.35 15.78 9.68
C ASN A 85 -9.47 14.77 9.97
N LEU A 86 -9.19 13.74 10.77
CA LEU A 86 -10.20 12.77 11.20
C LEU A 86 -11.34 13.44 11.98
N CYS A 87 -11.02 14.31 12.95
CA CYS A 87 -12.03 15.04 13.74
C CYS A 87 -12.83 16.03 12.89
N SER A 88 -12.24 16.54 11.80
CA SER A 88 -12.90 17.40 10.81
C SER A 88 -13.75 16.62 9.80
N GLY A 89 -13.85 15.29 9.93
CA GLY A 89 -14.63 14.43 9.04
C GLY A 89 -13.93 14.00 7.76
N GLN A 90 -12.62 14.25 7.63
CA GLN A 90 -11.81 13.76 6.51
C GLN A 90 -11.27 12.37 6.84
N TYR A 91 -11.98 11.35 6.35
CA TYR A 91 -11.62 9.95 6.57
C TYR A 91 -11.02 9.31 5.33
N ASP A 92 -10.05 8.41 5.53
CA ASP A 92 -9.50 7.56 4.47
C ASP A 92 -10.46 6.41 4.13
N PHE A 93 -11.58 6.75 3.48
CA PHE A 93 -12.63 5.76 3.16
C PHE A 93 -12.10 4.62 2.30
N LEU A 94 -11.19 4.92 1.37
CA LEU A 94 -10.66 3.94 0.43
C LEU A 94 -9.90 2.82 1.17
N GLU A 95 -9.01 3.16 2.10
CA GLU A 95 -8.25 2.16 2.87
C GLU A 95 -9.14 1.34 3.84
N ARG A 96 -10.34 1.84 4.15
CA ARG A 96 -11.30 1.20 5.06
C ARG A 96 -12.37 0.37 4.34
N LEU A 97 -12.34 0.32 3.01
CA LEU A 97 -13.26 -0.51 2.24
C LEU A 97 -12.94 -2.00 2.44
N PRO A 98 -13.98 -2.88 2.43
CA PRO A 98 -13.79 -4.31 2.36
C PRO A 98 -12.90 -4.70 1.17
N GLU A 99 -12.00 -5.66 1.40
CA GLU A 99 -11.06 -6.15 0.39
C GLU A 99 -11.73 -6.53 -0.95
N PRO A 100 -12.90 -7.19 -1.01
CA PRO A 100 -13.55 -7.51 -2.29
C PRO A 100 -13.93 -6.27 -3.11
N LEU A 101 -14.35 -5.18 -2.45
CA LEU A 101 -14.68 -3.93 -3.12
C LEU A 101 -13.43 -3.20 -3.60
N LEU A 102 -12.35 -3.25 -2.81
CA LEU A 102 -11.05 -2.74 -3.23
C LEU A 102 -10.55 -3.48 -4.46
N LEU A 103 -10.55 -4.82 -4.45
CA LEU A 103 -10.18 -5.63 -5.60
C LEU A 103 -11.01 -5.27 -6.83
N TYR A 104 -12.32 -5.12 -6.69
CA TYR A 104 -13.19 -4.69 -7.78
C TYR A 104 -12.76 -3.33 -8.36
N ILE A 105 -12.50 -2.33 -7.52
CA ILE A 105 -12.02 -1.01 -7.98
C ILE A 105 -10.68 -1.15 -8.72
N LEU A 106 -9.76 -1.96 -8.19
CA LEU A 106 -8.44 -2.18 -8.80
C LEU A 106 -8.52 -2.82 -10.19
N THR A 107 -9.53 -3.64 -10.49
CA THR A 107 -9.68 -4.25 -11.83
C THR A 107 -9.91 -3.24 -12.95
N PHE A 108 -10.32 -2.00 -12.62
CA PHE A 108 -10.50 -0.92 -13.59
C PHE A 108 -9.24 -0.09 -13.82
N LEU A 109 -8.22 -0.25 -12.99
CA LEU A 109 -6.97 0.51 -13.10
C LEU A 109 -5.99 -0.15 -14.06
N ASP A 110 -5.14 0.67 -14.66
CA ASP A 110 -4.02 0.20 -15.47
C ASP A 110 -2.89 -0.33 -14.58
N LEU A 111 -2.00 -1.15 -15.17
CA LEU A 111 -0.87 -1.74 -14.44
C LEU A 111 0.01 -0.69 -13.78
N GLU A 112 0.22 0.46 -14.42
CA GLU A 112 1.02 1.55 -13.86
C GLU A 112 0.36 2.12 -12.60
N ASP A 113 -0.93 2.43 -12.67
CA ASP A 113 -1.70 2.93 -11.54
C ASP A 113 -1.73 1.94 -10.36
N ILE A 114 -1.84 0.64 -10.64
CA ILE A 114 -1.77 -0.41 -9.61
C ILE A 114 -0.41 -0.38 -8.91
N THR A 115 0.69 -0.18 -9.65
CA THR A 115 2.02 -0.08 -9.04
C THR A 115 2.21 1.20 -8.23
N GLN A 116 1.62 2.32 -8.66
CA GLN A 116 1.67 3.58 -7.91
C GLN A 116 0.83 3.49 -6.64
N LEU A 117 -0.38 2.95 -6.73
CA LEU A 117 -1.29 2.77 -5.59
C LEU A 117 -0.68 1.84 -4.54
N GLY A 118 0.02 0.80 -4.96
CA GLY A 118 0.74 -0.10 -4.05
C GLY A 118 1.88 0.57 -3.26
N GLN A 119 2.30 1.79 -3.61
CA GLN A 119 3.31 2.57 -2.88
C GLN A 119 2.70 3.56 -1.87
N VAL A 120 1.37 3.72 -1.86
CA VAL A 120 0.68 4.70 -1.00
C VAL A 120 0.60 4.21 0.45
N SER A 121 0.25 2.94 0.67
CA SER A 121 0.17 2.35 2.00
C SER A 121 0.48 0.85 2.00
N HIS A 122 0.83 0.31 3.16
CA HIS A 122 1.03 -1.14 3.32
C HIS A 122 -0.24 -1.96 3.05
N SER A 123 -1.42 -1.38 3.31
CA SER A 123 -2.70 -2.03 2.99
C SER A 123 -2.86 -2.17 1.48
N PHE A 124 -2.70 -1.07 0.73
CA PHE A 124 -2.75 -1.12 -0.73
C PHE A 124 -1.65 -1.98 -1.32
N GLN A 125 -0.45 -1.96 -0.75
CA GLN A 125 0.63 -2.85 -1.17
C GLN A 125 0.22 -4.32 -1.10
N LYS A 126 -0.48 -4.75 -0.03
CA LYS A 126 -0.97 -6.13 0.10
C LYS A 126 -2.02 -6.44 -0.97
N VAL A 127 -3.03 -5.58 -1.12
CA VAL A 127 -4.13 -5.81 -2.07
C VAL A 127 -3.62 -5.81 -3.52
N CYS A 128 -2.73 -4.87 -3.88
CA CYS A 128 -2.13 -4.77 -5.22
C CYS A 128 -1.19 -5.94 -5.55
N ASN A 129 -0.73 -6.69 -4.55
CA ASN A 129 0.11 -7.88 -4.72
C ASN A 129 -0.67 -9.19 -4.51
N SER A 130 -1.99 -9.12 -4.32
CA SER A 130 -2.82 -10.31 -4.10
C SER A 130 -2.95 -11.16 -5.36
N ASP A 131 -2.87 -12.48 -5.22
CA ASP A 131 -3.00 -13.40 -6.35
C ASP A 131 -4.36 -13.28 -7.04
N ASN A 132 -5.44 -13.01 -6.29
CA ASN A 132 -6.79 -12.79 -6.85
C ASN A 132 -6.83 -11.62 -7.84
N LEU A 133 -6.12 -10.53 -7.54
CA LEU A 133 -6.04 -9.38 -8.46
C LEU A 133 -5.28 -9.76 -9.73
N TRP A 134 -4.14 -10.43 -9.56
CA TRP A 134 -3.28 -10.80 -10.69
C TRP A 134 -3.90 -11.89 -11.57
N GLU A 135 -4.70 -12.79 -11.01
CA GLU A 135 -5.53 -13.73 -11.76
C GLU A 135 -6.48 -12.99 -12.69
N HIS A 136 -7.24 -12.01 -12.17
CA HIS A 136 -8.16 -11.20 -12.98
C HIS A 136 -7.43 -10.37 -14.06
N ILE A 137 -6.27 -9.80 -13.74
CA ILE A 137 -5.45 -9.08 -14.72
C ILE A 137 -5.02 -10.02 -15.86
N VAL A 138 -4.56 -11.22 -15.52
CA VAL A 138 -4.14 -12.23 -16.50
C VAL A 138 -5.33 -12.66 -17.35
N GLU A 139 -6.47 -13.00 -16.75
CA GLU A 139 -7.70 -13.38 -17.45
C GLU A 139 -8.21 -12.29 -18.40
N ARG A 140 -8.10 -11.01 -18.02
CA ARG A 140 -8.45 -9.88 -18.89
C ARG A 140 -7.46 -9.70 -20.05
N SER A 141 -6.18 -9.99 -19.82
CA SER A 141 -5.12 -9.77 -20.81
C SER A 141 -4.87 -10.95 -21.75
N CYS A 142 -5.28 -12.16 -21.38
CA CYS A 142 -5.08 -13.39 -22.14
C CYS A 142 -6.42 -13.96 -22.61
N ASP A 143 -6.59 -14.16 -23.92
CA ASP A 143 -7.82 -14.72 -24.51
C ASP A 143 -8.16 -16.13 -24.00
N ARG A 144 -7.15 -16.91 -23.56
CA ARG A 144 -7.34 -18.26 -23.02
C ARG A 144 -6.32 -18.60 -21.94
N VAL A 145 -6.80 -18.79 -20.71
CA VAL A 145 -6.01 -19.34 -19.60
C VAL A 145 -6.10 -20.87 -19.62
N THR A 146 -4.98 -21.55 -19.89
CA THR A 146 -4.91 -23.02 -19.92
C THR A 146 -4.86 -23.61 -18.49
N PRO A 147 -5.27 -24.88 -18.30
CA PRO A 147 -5.16 -25.55 -16.99
C PRO A 147 -3.71 -25.66 -16.51
N GLU A 148 -2.75 -25.82 -17.43
CA GLU A 148 -1.32 -25.81 -17.10
C GLU A 148 -0.85 -24.44 -16.58
N MET A 149 -1.36 -23.34 -17.15
CA MET A 149 -1.08 -22.00 -16.63
C MET A 149 -1.65 -21.81 -15.23
N ARG A 150 -2.86 -22.30 -14.95
CA ARG A 150 -3.43 -22.27 -13.58
C ARG A 150 -2.62 -23.10 -12.61
N ALA A 151 -2.19 -24.31 -13.00
CA ALA A 151 -1.36 -25.16 -12.16
C ALA A 151 -0.03 -24.46 -11.83
N LEU A 152 0.63 -23.88 -12.84
CA LEU A 152 1.86 -23.13 -12.63
C LEU A 152 1.62 -21.87 -11.77
N ALA A 153 0.44 -21.24 -11.87
CA ALA A 153 0.07 -20.07 -11.07
C ALA A 153 -0.02 -20.40 -9.60
N MET A 154 -0.57 -21.56 -9.28
CA MET A 154 -0.66 -22.04 -7.89
C MET A 154 0.74 -22.28 -7.29
N ASP A 155 1.71 -22.67 -8.12
CA ASP A 155 3.07 -22.96 -7.66
C ASP A 155 3.95 -21.70 -7.48
N ILE A 156 3.86 -20.73 -8.39
CA ILE A 156 4.76 -19.55 -8.39
C ILE A 156 4.07 -18.19 -8.16
N GLY A 157 2.73 -18.15 -8.17
CA GLY A 157 1.91 -16.95 -8.06
C GLY A 157 1.56 -16.31 -9.41
N TRP A 158 0.37 -15.71 -9.49
CA TRP A 158 -0.15 -15.11 -10.72
C TRP A 158 0.66 -13.90 -11.17
N LYS A 159 1.16 -13.11 -10.21
CA LYS A 159 2.04 -11.98 -10.50
C LYS A 159 3.34 -12.42 -11.18
N GLN A 160 3.99 -13.45 -10.65
CA GLN A 160 5.25 -13.97 -11.21
C GLN A 160 5.03 -14.61 -12.58
N LEU A 161 3.93 -15.33 -12.76
CA LEU A 161 3.51 -15.82 -14.07
C LEU A 161 3.34 -14.69 -15.08
N PHE A 162 2.65 -13.62 -14.72
CA PHE A 162 2.43 -12.49 -15.63
C PHE A 162 3.75 -11.88 -16.11
N TYR A 163 4.70 -11.65 -15.20
CA TYR A 163 6.00 -11.10 -15.57
C TYR A 163 6.87 -12.10 -16.35
N THR A 164 6.89 -13.38 -15.97
CA THR A 164 7.64 -14.40 -16.71
C THR A 164 7.12 -14.59 -18.13
N ASN A 165 5.79 -14.57 -18.32
CA ASN A 165 5.17 -14.71 -19.64
C ASN A 165 5.42 -13.46 -20.51
N LYS A 166 5.34 -12.24 -19.95
CA LYS A 166 5.76 -11.00 -20.65
C LYS A 166 7.26 -11.01 -21.01
N LEU A 167 8.12 -11.46 -20.11
CA LEU A 167 9.56 -11.61 -20.35
C LEU A 167 9.84 -12.64 -21.46
N GLN A 168 9.13 -13.77 -21.45
CA GLN A 168 9.21 -14.79 -22.50
C GLN A 168 8.77 -14.21 -23.85
N LEU A 169 7.67 -13.44 -23.89
CA LEU A 169 7.21 -12.77 -25.11
C LEU A 169 8.24 -11.75 -25.62
N GLN A 170 8.83 -10.95 -24.74
CA GLN A 170 9.89 -9.99 -25.09
C GLN A 170 11.15 -10.67 -25.61
N LEU A 171 11.56 -11.79 -25.01
CA LEU A 171 12.69 -12.59 -25.48
C LEU A 171 12.42 -13.18 -26.87
N GLN A 172 11.21 -13.67 -27.12
CA GLN A 172 10.83 -14.17 -28.43
C GLN A 172 10.82 -13.06 -29.49
N LEU A 173 10.27 -11.89 -29.18
CA LEU A 173 10.28 -10.73 -30.08
C LEU A 173 11.72 -10.27 -30.39
N ARG A 174 12.62 -10.25 -29.41
CA ARG A 174 14.06 -9.95 -29.63
C ARG A 174 14.73 -10.99 -30.54
N ARG A 175 14.47 -12.28 -30.32
CA ARG A 175 14.98 -13.36 -31.18
C ARG A 175 14.42 -13.30 -32.61
N MET A 176 13.19 -12.81 -32.79
CA MET A 176 12.63 -12.57 -34.12
C MET A 176 13.30 -11.40 -34.82
N LYS A 177 13.46 -10.24 -34.15
CA LYS A 177 14.17 -9.08 -34.71
C LYS A 177 15.60 -9.42 -35.12
N LYS A 178 16.35 -10.11 -34.25
CA LYS A 178 17.73 -10.53 -34.53
C LYS A 178 17.82 -11.48 -35.75
N ARG A 179 16.89 -12.44 -35.88
CA ARG A 179 16.81 -13.31 -37.07
C ARG A 179 16.42 -12.57 -38.34
N GLN A 180 15.66 -11.48 -38.23
CA GLN A 180 15.27 -10.65 -39.36
C GLN A 180 16.45 -9.77 -39.85
N GLU A 181 17.21 -9.22 -38.92
CA GLU A 181 18.48 -8.51 -39.17
C GLU A 181 19.54 -9.44 -39.78
N GLU A 182 19.71 -10.67 -39.25
CA GLU A 182 20.61 -11.68 -39.81
C GLU A 182 20.22 -12.09 -41.23
N ARG A 183 18.92 -12.19 -41.53
CA ARG A 183 18.43 -12.47 -42.89
C ARG A 183 18.66 -11.30 -43.85
N GLN A 184 18.45 -10.06 -43.41
CA GLN A 184 18.73 -8.87 -44.22
C GLN A 184 20.23 -8.76 -44.55
N ASN A 185 21.10 -8.94 -43.56
CA ASN A 185 22.55 -8.92 -43.78
C ASN A 185 23.03 -10.06 -44.69
N ALA A 186 22.41 -11.25 -44.62
CA ALA A 186 22.75 -12.36 -45.51
C ALA A 186 22.36 -12.08 -46.97
N LEU A 187 21.20 -11.43 -47.19
CA LEU A 187 20.73 -11.02 -48.52
C LEU A 187 21.58 -9.90 -49.14
N GLU A 188 22.15 -9.00 -48.34
CA GLU A 188 23.07 -7.96 -48.80
C GLU A 188 24.51 -8.47 -49.05
N SER A 189 24.87 -9.65 -48.52
CA SER A 189 26.22 -10.23 -48.67
C SER A 189 26.42 -11.14 -49.89
N CYS A 190 25.35 -11.50 -50.60
CA CYS A 190 25.41 -12.29 -51.82
C CYS A 190 25.36 -11.38 -53.07
N ASP A 191 26.44 -10.66 -53.34
CA ASP A 191 26.70 -10.15 -54.70
C ASP A 191 26.99 -11.33 -55.64
N PRO A 192 26.46 -11.34 -56.88
CA PRO A 192 26.65 -12.45 -57.80
C PRO A 192 28.12 -12.53 -58.27
N PRO A 193 28.68 -13.73 -58.50
CA PRO A 193 30.04 -13.86 -58.98
C PRO A 193 30.15 -13.29 -60.39
N ILE A 194 31.05 -12.31 -60.55
CA ILE A 194 31.46 -11.75 -61.84
C ILE A 194 32.00 -12.92 -62.70
N LEU A 195 31.23 -13.31 -63.71
CA LEU A 195 31.70 -14.21 -64.77
C LEU A 195 32.80 -13.50 -65.56
N LEU A 196 34.04 -13.96 -65.41
CA LEU A 196 35.13 -13.70 -66.35
C LEU A 196 34.74 -14.24 -67.73
N SER A 197 34.61 -13.37 -68.73
CA SER A 197 34.74 -13.74 -70.13
C SER A 197 36.08 -13.22 -70.67
N MET A 198 36.85 -14.17 -71.21
CA MET A 198 38.07 -13.98 -72.02
C MET A 198 37.82 -13.09 -73.24
#